data_AF-A0A7Y6X4A3-F1
#
_entry.id   AF-A0A7Y6X4A3-F1
#
_cell.length_a   1.000
_cell.length_b   1.000
_cell.length_c   1.000
_cell.angle_alpha   90.00
_cell.angle_beta   90.00
_cell.angle_gamma   90.00
#
_symmetry.space_group_name_H-M   'P 1'
#
loop_
_entity.id
_entity.type
_entity.pdbx_description
1 polymer ?
#
loop_
_entity_poly.entity_id
_entity_poly.type
_entity_poly.pdbx_seq_one_letter_code
_entity_poly.pdbx_strand_id
1 'polypeptide(L)'
;MFISRFISKVIGEKTQWRRYKARTKQLPASYRTAVEALERYLMYFGTGGDGTAIYADLVDLFEQSAANRTPIRQVVGEDPVEFIETFVRNYPKGQWILRERERLTRALEHAAEEEAKGL
;
A
#
# COMPACT_ATOMS: atom_id res chain seq x y z
N MET A 1 -10.60 -2.86 -30.15
CA MET A 1 -9.52 -1.92 -29.77
C MET A 1 -9.05 -2.21 -28.33
N PHE A 2 -8.45 -3.38 -28.09
CA PHE A 2 -7.99 -3.79 -26.75
C PHE A 2 -6.54 -3.32 -26.47
N ILE A 3 -5.68 -3.37 -27.49
CA ILE A 3 -4.24 -3.07 -27.39
C ILE A 3 -3.97 -1.63 -26.92
N SER A 4 -4.78 -0.67 -27.38
CA SER A 4 -4.63 0.76 -27.01
C SER A 4 -4.83 1.01 -25.51
N ARG A 5 -5.80 0.33 -24.86
CA ARG A 5 -6.07 0.51 -23.43
C ARG A 5 -4.95 -0.05 -22.54
N PHE A 6 -4.32 -1.16 -22.96
CA PHE A 6 -3.17 -1.73 -22.27
C PHE A 6 -1.92 -0.84 -22.38
N ILE A 7 -1.64 -0.32 -23.59
CA ILE A 7 -0.49 0.57 -23.81
C ILE A 7 -0.62 1.84 -22.97
N SER A 8 -1.78 2.50 -22.96
CA SER A 8 -2.00 3.70 -22.16
C SER A 8 -1.85 3.46 -20.65
N LYS A 9 -2.33 2.31 -20.14
CA LYS A 9 -2.21 1.94 -18.73
C LYS A 9 -0.75 1.73 -18.31
N VAL A 10 0.00 0.93 -19.07
CA VAL A 10 1.41 0.63 -18.78
C VAL A 10 2.29 1.88 -18.87
N ILE A 11 2.05 2.75 -19.88
CA ILE A 11 2.79 4.01 -20.01
C ILE A 11 2.48 4.95 -18.83
N GLY A 12 1.21 5.02 -18.41
CA GLY A 12 0.78 5.80 -17.25
C GLY A 12 1.46 5.35 -15.96
N GLU A 13 1.43 4.06 -15.66
CA GLU A 13 2.05 3.48 -14.46
C GLU A 13 3.57 3.69 -14.44
N LYS A 14 4.25 3.48 -15.58
CA LYS A 14 5.71 3.72 -15.68
C LYS A 14 6.06 5.19 -15.46
N THR A 15 5.24 6.10 -15.96
CA THR A 15 5.45 7.54 -15.79
C THR A 15 5.23 7.96 -14.35
N GLN A 16 4.16 7.47 -13.72
CA GLN A 16 3.86 7.73 -12.32
C GLN A 16 4.94 7.18 -11.40
N TRP A 17 5.44 5.96 -11.66
CA TRP A 17 6.55 5.38 -10.91
C TRP A 17 7.83 6.22 -10.99
N ARG A 18 8.20 6.69 -12.19
CA ARG A 18 9.36 7.58 -12.37
C ARG A 18 9.20 8.88 -11.59
N ARG A 19 8.01 9.48 -11.65
CA ARG A 19 7.69 10.71 -10.91
C ARG A 19 7.79 10.49 -9.40
N TYR A 20 7.21 9.41 -8.90
CA TYR A 20 7.31 9.01 -7.50
C TYR A 20 8.78 8.88 -7.06
N LYS A 21 9.61 8.09 -7.77
CA LYS A 21 11.04 7.94 -7.40
C LYS A 21 11.82 9.25 -7.47
N ALA A 22 11.52 10.13 -8.42
CA ALA A 22 12.17 11.44 -8.52
C ALA A 22 11.83 12.33 -7.31
N ARG A 23 10.57 12.34 -6.89
CA ARG A 23 10.08 13.07 -5.71
C ARG A 23 10.68 12.54 -4.42
N THR A 24 10.67 11.22 -4.22
CA THR A 24 11.29 10.57 -3.06
C THR A 24 12.77 10.94 -2.93
N LYS A 25 13.52 11.01 -4.05
CA LYS A 25 14.93 11.41 -4.04
C LYS A 25 15.17 12.87 -3.62
N GLN A 26 14.19 13.75 -3.78
CA GLN A 26 14.29 15.16 -3.39
C GLN A 26 14.03 15.37 -1.89
N LEU A 27 13.44 14.39 -1.19
CA LEU A 27 13.21 14.47 0.24
C LEU A 27 14.53 14.57 1.04
N PRO A 28 14.50 15.23 2.21
CA PRO A 28 15.62 15.17 3.16
C PRO A 28 15.93 13.72 3.54
N ALA A 29 17.19 13.44 3.88
CA ALA A 29 17.71 12.07 4.02
C ALA A 29 16.84 11.16 4.90
N SER A 30 16.41 11.64 6.07
CA SER A 30 15.60 10.84 7.00
C SER A 30 14.21 10.50 6.44
N TYR A 31 13.52 11.46 5.81
CA TYR A 31 12.21 11.23 5.18
C TYR A 31 12.33 10.29 3.99
N ARG A 32 13.39 10.44 3.18
CA ARG A 32 13.67 9.54 2.07
C ARG A 32 13.86 8.10 2.54
N THR A 33 14.67 7.88 3.57
CA THR A 33 14.88 6.56 4.16
C THR A 33 13.57 5.95 4.66
N ALA A 34 12.71 6.75 5.30
CA ALA A 34 11.42 6.27 5.76
C ALA A 34 10.51 5.86 4.58
N VAL A 35 10.38 6.70 3.55
CA VAL A 35 9.58 6.36 2.35
C VAL A 35 10.11 5.12 1.65
N GLU A 36 11.43 4.97 1.49
CA GLU A 36 12.03 3.80 0.86
C GLU A 36 11.83 2.51 1.68
N ALA A 37 11.86 2.59 3.01
CA ALA A 37 11.55 1.46 3.89
C ALA A 37 10.07 1.04 3.77
N LEU A 38 9.15 2.01 3.75
CA LEU A 38 7.72 1.76 3.57
C LEU A 38 7.42 1.22 2.16
N GLU A 39 8.04 1.78 1.12
CA GLU A 39 7.98 1.28 -0.26
C GLU A 39 8.41 -0.19 -0.33
N ARG A 40 9.55 -0.53 0.29
CA ARG A 40 10.04 -1.90 0.34
C ARG A 40 9.04 -2.81 1.04
N TYR A 41 8.49 -2.39 2.18
CA TYR A 41 7.48 -3.17 2.88
C TYR A 41 6.24 -3.42 2.01
N LEU A 42 5.72 -2.39 1.34
CA LEU A 42 4.58 -2.51 0.42
C LEU A 42 4.85 -3.46 -0.76
N MET A 43 6.09 -3.53 -1.25
CA MET A 43 6.48 -4.48 -2.31
C MET A 43 6.38 -5.94 -1.86
N TYR A 44 6.61 -6.24 -0.58
CA TYR A 44 6.49 -7.61 -0.02
C TYR A 44 5.10 -7.92 0.50
N PHE A 45 4.50 -6.99 1.24
CA PHE A 45 3.16 -7.12 1.80
C PHE A 45 2.10 -7.15 0.70
N GLY A 46 2.37 -6.45 -0.40
CA GLY A 46 1.44 -6.26 -1.50
C GLY A 46 0.51 -5.08 -1.24
N THR A 47 0.32 -4.25 -2.26
CA THR A 47 -0.62 -3.11 -2.22
C THR A 47 -2.05 -3.53 -2.60
N GLY A 48 -2.28 -4.83 -2.84
CA GLY A 48 -3.53 -5.41 -3.30
C GLY A 48 -3.90 -5.15 -4.77
N GLY A 49 -3.10 -4.44 -5.57
CA GLY A 49 -3.34 -4.30 -7.01
C GLY A 49 -2.43 -3.29 -7.73
N ASP A 50 -2.85 -2.84 -8.93
CA ASP A 50 -2.12 -1.90 -9.84
C ASP A 50 -1.91 -0.46 -9.30
N GLY A 51 -1.84 -0.27 -7.99
CA GLY A 51 -2.01 1.05 -7.39
C GLY A 51 -0.73 1.86 -7.32
N THR A 52 -0.22 2.42 -8.42
CA THR A 52 0.76 3.54 -8.37
C THR A 52 0.26 4.74 -7.56
N ALA A 53 -1.06 4.86 -7.39
CA ALA A 53 -1.71 5.87 -6.56
C ALA A 53 -1.27 5.83 -5.08
N ILE A 54 -1.08 4.64 -4.48
CA ILE A 54 -0.65 4.55 -3.07
C ILE A 54 0.74 5.17 -2.87
N TYR A 55 1.64 4.97 -3.84
CA TYR A 55 2.98 5.54 -3.80
C TYR A 55 2.96 7.06 -4.03
N ALA A 56 2.05 7.55 -4.88
CA ALA A 56 1.85 8.98 -5.08
C ALA A 56 1.40 9.65 -3.77
N ASP A 57 0.36 9.13 -3.13
CA ASP A 57 -0.17 9.70 -1.90
C ASP A 57 0.82 9.54 -0.72
N LEU A 58 1.60 8.46 -0.70
CA LEU A 58 2.67 8.26 0.28
C LEU A 58 3.75 9.34 0.15
N VAL A 59 4.22 9.63 -1.07
CA VAL A 59 5.22 10.70 -1.24
C VAL A 59 4.63 12.08 -0.99
N ASP A 60 3.36 12.32 -1.33
CA ASP A 60 2.64 13.57 -1.02
C ASP A 60 2.64 13.84 0.50
N LEU A 61 2.29 12.82 1.30
CA LEU A 61 2.30 12.91 2.76
C LEU A 61 3.68 13.28 3.31
N PHE A 62 4.73 12.65 2.81
CA PHE A 62 6.10 12.88 3.29
C PHE A 62 6.68 14.22 2.81
N GLU A 63 6.32 14.70 1.63
CA GLU A 63 6.68 16.06 1.17
C GLU A 63 6.04 17.12 2.06
N GLN A 64 4.74 16.99 2.38
CA GLN A 64 4.05 17.92 3.29
C GLN A 64 4.65 17.86 4.70
N SER A 65 4.93 16.67 5.21
CA SER A 65 5.57 16.48 6.51
C SER A 65 6.96 17.11 6.56
N ALA A 66 7.76 16.94 5.51
CA ALA A 66 9.08 17.55 5.40
C ALA A 66 9.00 19.09 5.34
N ALA A 67 8.06 19.64 4.57
CA ALA A 67 7.83 21.08 4.50
C ALA A 67 7.45 21.68 5.87
N ASN A 68 6.65 20.94 6.65
CA ASN A 68 6.23 21.32 7.99
C ASN A 68 7.27 20.98 9.08
N ARG A 69 8.38 20.32 8.71
CA ARG A 69 9.40 19.79 9.63
C ARG A 69 8.82 18.84 10.70
N THR A 70 7.76 18.12 10.36
CA THR A 70 7.10 17.15 11.25
C THR A 70 8.02 15.96 11.52
N PRO A 71 8.43 15.68 12.77
CA PRO A 71 9.25 14.51 13.09
C PRO A 71 8.64 13.23 12.53
N ILE A 72 9.45 12.35 11.95
CA ILE A 72 8.97 11.13 11.27
C ILE A 72 8.08 10.28 12.18
N ARG A 73 8.39 10.19 13.47
CA ARG A 73 7.58 9.47 14.46
C ARG A 73 6.20 10.08 14.70
N GLN A 74 6.02 11.37 14.47
CA GLN A 74 4.69 11.99 14.46
C GLN A 74 3.91 11.68 13.17
N VAL A 75 4.60 11.33 12.07
CA VAL A 75 3.97 10.94 10.80
C VAL A 75 3.54 9.48 10.82
N VAL A 76 4.45 8.58 11.21
CA VAL A 76 4.24 7.12 11.12
C VAL A 76 3.83 6.47 12.45
N GLY A 77 3.81 7.23 13.54
CA GLY A 77 3.56 6.71 14.88
C GLY A 77 4.71 5.87 15.46
N GLU A 78 4.43 5.24 16.60
CA GLU A 78 5.35 4.31 17.25
C GLU A 78 5.43 2.97 16.48
N ASP A 79 4.30 2.52 15.94
CA ASP A 79 4.21 1.33 15.10
C ASP A 79 4.09 1.71 13.60
N PRO A 80 5.22 1.69 12.85
CA PRO A 80 5.20 1.99 11.42
C PRO A 80 4.53 0.88 10.58
N VAL A 81 4.40 -0.34 11.11
CA VAL A 81 3.72 -1.46 10.42
C VAL A 81 2.22 -1.24 10.49
N GLU A 82 1.69 -0.92 11.66
CA GLU A 82 0.27 -0.56 11.81
C GLU A 82 -0.09 0.65 10.94
N PHE A 83 0.76 1.67 10.90
CA PHE A 83 0.58 2.83 10.03
C PHE A 83 0.43 2.42 8.56
N ILE A 84 1.38 1.64 8.03
CA ILE A 84 1.40 1.34 6.59
C ILE A 84 0.30 0.35 6.19
N GLU A 85 -0.02 -0.62 7.03
CA GLU A 85 -1.16 -1.51 6.79
C GLU A 85 -2.49 -0.76 6.84
N THR A 86 -2.64 0.19 7.75
CA THR A 86 -3.83 1.06 7.81
C THR A 86 -3.90 1.96 6.60
N PHE A 87 -2.76 2.50 6.16
CA PHE A 87 -2.66 3.31 4.94
C PHE A 87 -3.14 2.53 3.70
N VAL A 88 -2.75 1.25 3.57
CA VAL A 88 -3.19 0.36 2.47
C VAL A 88 -4.71 0.15 2.48
N ARG A 89 -5.35 0.06 3.65
CA ARG A 89 -6.81 -0.17 3.76
C ARG A 89 -7.64 0.95 3.11
N ASN A 90 -7.10 2.15 2.95
CA ASN A 90 -7.77 3.27 2.28
C ASN A 90 -7.87 3.10 0.75
N TYR A 91 -7.20 2.11 0.17
CA TYR A 91 -7.23 1.87 -1.28
C TYR A 91 -8.18 0.72 -1.60
N PRO A 92 -9.25 0.95 -2.40
CA PRO A 92 -10.26 -0.07 -2.72
C PRO A 92 -9.72 -1.30 -3.46
N LYS A 93 -8.53 -1.20 -4.07
CA LYS A 93 -7.84 -2.37 -4.66
C LYS A 93 -7.02 -3.14 -3.64
N GLY A 94 -6.70 -2.58 -2.47
CA GLY A 94 -6.15 -3.28 -1.29
C GLY A 94 -7.03 -4.42 -0.77
N GLN A 95 -8.28 -4.51 -1.25
CA GLN A 95 -9.29 -5.49 -0.86
C GLN A 95 -8.95 -6.96 -1.15
N TRP A 96 -7.87 -7.30 -1.87
CA TRP A 96 -7.50 -8.72 -2.00
C TRP A 96 -7.21 -9.36 -0.63
N ILE A 97 -6.52 -8.65 0.27
CA ILE A 97 -6.29 -9.17 1.63
C ILE A 97 -7.59 -9.24 2.44
N LEU A 98 -8.54 -8.33 2.23
CA LEU A 98 -9.85 -8.37 2.88
C LEU A 98 -10.69 -9.55 2.36
N ARG A 99 -10.66 -9.79 1.04
CA ARG A 99 -11.29 -10.96 0.41
C ARG A 99 -10.66 -12.26 0.90
N GLU A 100 -9.34 -12.31 1.04
CA GLU A 100 -8.65 -13.50 1.55
C GLU A 100 -8.92 -13.71 3.03
N ARG A 101 -9.01 -12.64 3.84
CA ARG A 101 -9.45 -12.71 5.23
C ARG A 101 -10.88 -13.25 5.35
N GLU A 102 -11.82 -12.73 4.56
CA GLU A 102 -13.19 -13.26 4.51
C GLU A 102 -13.21 -14.73 4.07
N ARG A 103 -12.39 -15.10 3.08
CA ARG A 103 -12.28 -16.48 2.60
C ARG A 103 -11.79 -17.42 3.69
N LEU A 104 -10.75 -17.01 4.44
CA LEU A 104 -10.23 -17.76 5.58
C LEU A 104 -11.30 -17.92 6.66
N THR A 105 -11.96 -16.84 7.07
CA THR A 105 -13.01 -16.87 8.10
C THR A 105 -14.12 -17.84 7.71
N ARG A 106 -14.65 -17.73 6.48
CA ARG A 106 -15.72 -18.61 6.00
C ARG A 106 -15.29 -20.08 5.94
N ALA A 107 -14.03 -20.35 5.55
CA ALA A 107 -13.52 -21.72 5.50
C ALA A 107 -13.48 -22.37 6.89
N LEU A 108 -13.07 -21.60 7.92
CA LEU A 108 -13.04 -22.07 9.30
C LEU A 108 -14.44 -22.23 9.89
N GLU A 109 -15.35 -21.29 9.64
CA GLU A 109 -16.76 -21.40 10.05
C GLU A 109 -17.40 -22.66 9.48
N HIS A 110 -17.19 -22.92 8.19
CA HIS A 110 -17.71 -24.12 7.54
C HIS A 110 -17.13 -25.41 8.13
N ALA A 111 -15.82 -25.46 8.36
CA ALA A 111 -15.18 -26.62 8.98
C ALA A 111 -15.73 -26.90 10.39
N ALA A 112 -15.97 -25.86 11.20
CA ALA A 112 -16.55 -25.99 12.54
C ALA A 112 -17.99 -26.49 12.49
N GLU A 113 -18.80 -26.07 11.51
CA GLU A 113 -20.16 -26.57 11.32
C GLU A 113 -20.21 -28.05 10.91
N GLU A 114 -19.28 -28.49 10.06
CA GLU A 114 -19.18 -29.90 9.65
C GLU A 114 -18.79 -30.80 10.83
N GLU A 115 -17.82 -30.37 11.65
CA GLU A 115 -17.44 -31.07 12.89
C GLU A 115 -18.63 -31.20 13.86
N ALA A 116 -19.40 -30.13 14.05
CA ALA A 116 -20.56 -30.12 14.94
C ALA A 116 -21.73 -30.98 14.44
N LYS A 117 -21.86 -31.20 13.12
CA LYS A 117 -22.90 -32.07 12.52
C LYS A 117 -22.47 -33.53 12.42
N GLY A 118 -21.17 -33.80 12.52
CA GLY A 118 -20.59 -35.15 12.54
C GLY A 118 -20.58 -35.81 13.93
N LEU A 119 -20.98 -35.07 14.97
CA LEU A 119 -21.29 -35.53 16.33
C LEU A 119 -22.80 -35.70 16.51
#